data_AF-A0A1Q3MYE4-F1
#
_entry.id   AF-A0A1Q3MYE4-F1
#
_cell.length_a   1.000
_cell.length_b   1.000
_cell.length_c   1.000
_cell.angle_alpha   90.00
_cell.angle_beta   90.00
_cell.angle_gamma   90.00
#
_symmetry.space_group_name_H-M   'P 1'
#
loop_
_entity.id
_entity.type
_entity.pdbx_description
1 polymer ?
#
loop_
_entity_poly.entity_id
_entity_poly.type
_entity_poly.pdbx_seq_one_letter_code
_entity_poly.pdbx_strand_id
1 'polypeptide(L)'
;MNITEIIAVLEDIESRIETQEAIGLEGTIYEDAEELLEDINDFIVELEEGNKEAVEYIDIHFLPSSTFELLAGHNGWSEQYKVWQERYEAARK
;
A
#
# COMPACT_ATOMS: atom_id res chain seq x y z
N MET A 1 -3.91 -16.42 -5.89
CA MET A 1 -3.32 -15.56 -4.85
C MET A 1 -1.84 -15.85 -4.65
N ASN A 2 -0.98 -14.90 -5.02
CA ASN A 2 0.47 -14.90 -4.87
C ASN A 2 0.87 -13.94 -3.75
N ILE A 3 1.07 -14.46 -2.54
CA ILE A 3 1.38 -13.64 -1.34
C ILE A 3 2.72 -12.92 -1.47
N THR A 4 3.73 -13.58 -2.04
CA THR A 4 5.05 -12.97 -2.25
C THR A 4 4.99 -11.72 -3.12
N GLU A 5 4.13 -11.72 -4.15
CA GLU A 5 3.96 -10.53 -5.00
C GLU A 5 3.17 -9.42 -4.29
N ILE A 6 2.20 -9.78 -3.43
CA ILE A 6 1.49 -8.79 -2.62
C ILE A 6 2.46 -8.08 -1.66
N ILE A 7 3.29 -8.85 -0.95
CA ILE A 7 4.34 -8.31 -0.07
C ILE A 7 5.28 -7.40 -0.87
N ALA A 8 5.76 -7.85 -2.03
CA ALA A 8 6.66 -7.04 -2.87
C ALA A 8 6.02 -5.71 -3.34
N VAL A 9 4.70 -5.67 -3.54
CA VAL A 9 4.00 -4.40 -3.84
C VAL A 9 3.96 -3.49 -2.61
N LEU A 10 3.69 -4.05 -1.42
CA LEU A 10 3.68 -3.29 -0.17
C LEU A 10 5.07 -2.72 0.16
N GLU A 11 6.12 -3.52 0.03
CA GLU A 11 7.53 -3.09 0.21
C GLU A 11 7.92 -1.97 -0.77
N ASP A 12 7.46 -2.04 -2.02
CA ASP A 12 7.71 -0.97 -3.00
C ASP A 12 7.00 0.35 -2.62
N ILE A 13 5.80 0.27 -2.02
CA ILE A 13 5.06 1.44 -1.51
C ILE A 13 5.78 2.03 -0.31
N GLU A 14 6.12 1.17 0.67
CA GLU A 14 6.87 1.50 1.89
C GLU A 14 8.16 2.26 1.56
N SER A 15 9.04 1.65 0.75
CA SER A 15 10.32 2.25 0.36
C SER A 15 10.16 3.60 -0.32
N ARG A 16 9.06 3.80 -1.05
CA ARG A 16 8.79 5.07 -1.72
C ARG A 16 8.34 6.17 -0.76
N ILE A 17 7.63 5.81 0.31
CA ILE A 17 7.27 6.72 1.40
C ILE A 17 8.53 7.11 2.17
N GLU A 18 9.36 6.12 2.56
CA GLU A 18 10.59 6.37 3.34
C GLU A 18 11.61 7.28 2.65
N THR A 19 11.64 7.27 1.32
CA THR A 19 12.58 8.07 0.52
C THR A 19 12.15 9.51 0.28
N GLN A 20 10.97 9.92 0.77
CA GLN A 20 10.43 11.26 0.60
C GLN A 20 10.66 12.13 1.82
N GLU A 21 11.04 13.40 1.57
CA GLU A 21 11.19 14.39 2.64
C GLU A 21 9.85 14.86 3.20
N ALA A 22 8.79 14.83 2.40
CA ALA A 22 7.44 15.21 2.79
C ALA A 22 6.40 14.35 2.07
N ILE A 23 5.43 13.83 2.81
CA ILE A 23 4.35 12.99 2.27
C ILE A 23 3.02 13.75 2.35
N GLY A 24 2.29 13.80 1.24
CA GLY A 24 0.90 14.26 1.21
C GLY A 24 -0.05 13.13 1.57
N LEU A 25 -0.81 13.30 2.65
CA LEU A 25 -1.74 12.30 3.20
C LEU A 25 -3.18 12.81 3.27
N GLU A 26 -3.47 13.97 2.67
CA GLU A 26 -4.78 14.58 2.73
C GLU A 26 -5.88 13.61 2.26
N GLY A 27 -6.95 13.51 3.05
CA GLY A 27 -8.08 12.62 2.73
C GLY A 27 -7.85 11.13 3.05
N THR A 28 -6.65 10.74 3.49
CA THR A 28 -6.43 9.42 4.10
C THR A 28 -6.80 9.44 5.60
N ILE A 29 -6.75 8.27 6.23
CA ILE A 29 -7.01 8.12 7.68
C ILE A 29 -5.78 8.39 8.55
N TYR A 30 -4.59 8.53 7.95
CA TYR A 30 -3.33 8.62 8.67
C TYR A 30 -2.97 10.08 8.95
N GLU A 31 -2.47 10.34 10.15
CA GLU A 31 -2.03 11.68 10.56
C GLU A 31 -0.63 12.00 10.02
N ASP A 32 0.23 10.99 9.91
CA ASP A 32 1.60 11.12 9.41
C ASP A 32 2.10 9.86 8.68
N ALA A 33 3.35 9.95 8.19
CA ALA A 33 3.99 8.88 7.45
C ALA A 33 4.29 7.65 8.32
N GLU A 34 4.56 7.86 9.61
CA GLU A 34 4.95 6.81 10.54
C GLU A 34 3.78 5.85 10.78
N GLU A 35 2.57 6.39 10.99
CA GLU A 35 1.36 5.58 11.13
C GLU A 35 1.06 4.74 9.88
N LEU A 36 1.22 5.31 8.68
CA LEU A 36 1.02 4.58 7.42
C LEU A 36 2.05 3.47 7.23
N LEU A 37 3.32 3.74 7.57
CA LEU A 37 4.39 2.76 7.48
C LEU A 37 4.20 1.61 8.49
N GLU A 38 3.75 1.91 9.71
CA GLU A 38 3.41 0.89 10.71
C GLU A 38 2.32 -0.05 10.20
N ASP A 39 1.23 0.48 9.63
CA ASP A 39 0.13 -0.32 9.09
C ASP A 39 0.57 -1.17 7.87
N ILE A 40 1.40 -0.63 6.98
CA ILE A 40 1.99 -1.39 5.87
C ILE A 40 2.87 -2.54 6.40
N ASN A 41 3.72 -2.26 7.38
CA ASN A 41 4.59 -3.27 7.98
C ASN A 41 3.77 -4.37 8.69
N ASP A 42 2.72 -4.00 9.42
CA ASP A 42 1.82 -4.96 10.06
C ASP A 42 1.15 -5.88 9.03
N PHE A 43 0.69 -5.33 7.90
CA PHE A 43 0.18 -6.15 6.78
C PHE A 43 1.23 -7.12 6.24
N ILE A 44 2.47 -6.68 6.07
CA ILE A 44 3.56 -7.55 5.60
C ILE A 44 3.79 -8.69 6.59
N VAL A 45 3.93 -8.38 7.88
CA VAL A 45 4.14 -9.38 8.95
C VAL A 45 3.01 -10.41 8.96
N GLU A 46 1.76 -9.97 8.94
CA GLU A 46 0.60 -10.86 8.92
C GLU A 46 0.62 -11.80 7.70
N LEU A 47 0.99 -11.28 6.52
CA LEU A 47 1.11 -12.09 5.30
C LEU A 47 2.26 -13.10 5.37
N GLU A 48 3.40 -12.72 5.94
CA GLU A 48 4.56 -13.60 6.16
C GLU A 48 4.25 -14.73 7.15
N GLU A 49 3.46 -14.45 8.18
CA GLU A 49 2.95 -15.44 9.13
C GLU A 49 1.87 -16.36 8.52
N GLY A 50 1.45 -16.06 7.29
CA GLY A 50 0.49 -16.84 6.52
C GLY A 50 -0.97 -16.47 6.79
N ASN A 51 -1.23 -15.35 7.47
CA ASN A 51 -2.57 -14.81 7.66
C ASN A 51 -3.09 -14.19 6.35
N LYS A 52 -3.79 -15.01 5.57
CA LYS A 52 -4.38 -14.60 4.29
C LYS A 52 -5.59 -13.67 4.45
N GLU A 53 -6.18 -13.57 5.64
CA GLU A 53 -7.30 -12.66 5.90
C GLU A 53 -6.83 -11.20 5.91
N ALA A 54 -5.54 -10.94 6.18
CA ALA A 54 -4.92 -9.62 6.05
C ALA A 54 -5.15 -8.99 4.68
N VAL A 55 -5.24 -9.81 3.61
CA VAL A 55 -5.52 -9.36 2.25
C VAL A 55 -6.87 -8.63 2.13
N GLU A 56 -7.88 -9.02 2.91
CA GLU A 56 -9.19 -8.34 2.87
C GLU A 56 -9.11 -6.92 3.43
N TYR A 57 -8.21 -6.67 4.38
CA TYR A 57 -7.92 -5.33 4.88
C TYR A 57 -7.11 -4.54 3.87
N ILE A 58 -6.07 -5.13 3.28
CA ILE A 58 -5.25 -4.49 2.23
C ILE A 58 -6.11 -4.09 1.02
N ASP A 59 -7.11 -4.91 0.64
CA ASP A 59 -8.03 -4.63 -0.46
C ASP A 59 -8.71 -3.24 -0.30
N ILE A 60 -8.98 -2.79 0.92
CA ILE A 60 -9.60 -1.48 1.21
C ILE A 60 -8.70 -0.32 0.77
N HIS A 61 -7.37 -0.45 0.93
CA HIS A 61 -6.39 0.59 0.58
C HIS A 61 -6.21 0.76 -0.93
N PHE A 62 -6.59 -0.26 -1.72
CA PHE A 62 -6.56 -0.26 -3.19
C PHE A 62 -7.90 0.10 -3.86
N LEU A 63 -8.98 0.32 -3.09
CA LEU A 63 -10.26 0.77 -3.66
C LEU A 63 -10.14 2.18 -4.29
N PRO A 64 -11.01 2.54 -5.24
CA PRO A 64 -11.04 3.88 -5.80
C PRO A 64 -11.23 4.95 -4.71
N SER A 65 -10.42 5.99 -4.78
CA SER A 65 -10.35 7.10 -3.83
C SER A 65 -9.99 6.68 -2.39
N SER A 66 -9.33 5.54 -2.21
CA SER A 66 -8.74 5.10 -0.94
C SER A 66 -7.27 5.52 -0.79
N THR A 67 -6.66 5.12 0.34
CA THR A 67 -5.31 5.44 0.78
C THR A 67 -4.28 5.50 -0.34
N PHE A 68 -4.04 4.41 -1.09
CA PHE A 68 -2.92 4.40 -2.03
C PHE A 68 -3.17 5.23 -3.30
N GLU A 69 -4.42 5.38 -3.74
CA GLU A 69 -4.74 6.29 -4.85
C GLU A 69 -4.60 7.75 -4.43
N LEU A 70 -5.11 8.11 -3.24
CA LEU A 70 -5.00 9.47 -2.68
C LEU A 70 -3.53 9.84 -2.43
N LEU A 71 -2.78 8.96 -1.76
CA LEU A 71 -1.34 9.09 -1.55
C LEU A 71 -0.63 9.36 -2.87
N ALA A 72 -0.92 8.56 -3.90
CA ALA A 72 -0.30 8.74 -5.20
C ALA A 72 -0.71 10.05 -5.88
N GLY A 73 -1.96 10.48 -5.73
CA GLY A 73 -2.44 11.76 -6.25
C GLY A 73 -1.72 12.95 -5.63
N HIS A 74 -1.58 12.96 -4.30
CA HIS A 74 -0.95 14.06 -3.56
C HIS A 74 0.55 14.15 -3.80
N ASN A 75 1.22 13.01 -4.01
CA ASN A 75 2.67 12.95 -4.14
C ASN A 75 3.17 12.85 -5.60
N GLY A 76 2.27 12.91 -6.59
CA GLY A 76 2.61 12.86 -8.02
C GLY A 76 3.04 11.47 -8.51
N TRP A 77 2.50 10.41 -7.91
CA TRP A 77 2.83 9.02 -8.20
C TRP A 77 1.76 8.26 -8.99
N SER A 78 0.80 8.95 -9.60
CA SER A 78 -0.35 8.32 -10.25
C SER A 78 0.03 7.23 -11.27
N GLU A 79 1.12 7.40 -12.03
CA GLU A 79 1.59 6.36 -12.96
C GLU A 79 2.19 5.15 -12.24
N GLN A 80 2.91 5.37 -11.14
CA GLN A 80 3.44 4.29 -10.32
C GLN A 80 2.32 3.53 -9.59
N TYR A 81 1.29 4.23 -9.14
CA TYR A 81 0.12 3.62 -8.53
C TYR A 81 -0.60 2.66 -9.47
N LYS A 82 -0.75 2.99 -10.76
CA LYS A 82 -1.28 2.05 -11.75
C LYS A 82 -0.47 0.76 -11.82
N VAL A 83 0.87 0.86 -11.77
CA VAL A 83 1.76 -0.31 -11.76
C VAL A 83 1.55 -1.14 -10.50
N TRP A 84 1.47 -0.51 -9.33
CA TRP A 84 1.19 -1.21 -8.07
C TRP A 84 -0.18 -1.89 -8.08
N GLN A 85 -1.22 -1.18 -8.54
CA GLN A 85 -2.58 -1.70 -8.63
C GLN A 85 -2.66 -2.90 -9.58
N GLU A 86 -2.09 -2.81 -10.79
CA GLU A 86 -2.07 -3.92 -11.74
C GLU A 86 -1.36 -5.16 -11.18
N ARG A 87 -0.21 -4.96 -10.52
CA ARG A 87 0.55 -6.04 -9.87
C ARG A 87 -0.24 -6.66 -8.73
N TYR A 88 -0.82 -5.84 -7.86
CA TYR A 88 -1.64 -6.28 -6.73
C TYR A 88 -2.85 -7.08 -7.22
N GLU A 89 -3.61 -6.57 -8.19
CA GLU A 89 -4.77 -7.26 -8.75
C GLU A 89 -4.40 -8.60 -9.42
N ALA A 90 -3.26 -8.65 -10.12
CA ALA A 90 -2.76 -9.87 -10.72
C ALA A 90 -2.35 -10.90 -9.65
N ALA A 91 -1.73 -10.45 -8.57
CA ALA A 91 -1.34 -11.28 -7.43
C ALA A 91 -2.54 -11.76 -6.61
N ARG A 92 -3.59 -10.96 -6.51
CA ARG A 92 -4.81 -11.26 -5.73
C ARG A 92 -5.62 -12.41 -6.32
N LYS A 93 -5.68 -12.52 -7.65
CA LYS A 93 -6.32 -13.60 -8.41
C LYS A 93 -5.71 -14.97 -8.08
#